data_AF-A0A3Q2E912-F1
#
_entry.id   AF-A0A3Q2E912-F1
#
_cell.length_a   1.000
_cell.length_b   1.000
_cell.length_c   1.000
_cell.angle_alpha   90.00
_cell.angle_beta   90.00
_cell.angle_gamma   90.00
#
_symmetry.space_group_name_H-M   'P 1'
#
loop_
_entity.id
_entity.type
_entity.pdbx_description
1 polymer ?
#
loop_
_entity_poly.entity_id
_entity_poly.type
_entity_poly.pdbx_seq_one_letter_code
_entity_poly.pdbx_strand_id
1 'polypeptide(L)'
;MACQGLQKGETLASLKKESESLKKKLEEERGKLNDEHGVTLPCTWVMACAYAPSGCAVACGGLDNKCSVVPLSLDRNENLAAKKKPVAMHTNYVSGCSFTNSDMQLLTSSGDGTCALWDVESGQLLQSFHGHTADVLSLDLAPSETGNTFVSGGCDMKANVWDMRSGQNIQSFESHESDINCVNCVFYPDPFVGSPQCRFYDLRADREVAVYQKDSIIFGASSVDFSLSGRLLFAGYNDYTINVWDVLKGNRVSILFGHENRISRVRVSPDGTALCSASWDNSLRIWA
;
A
#
# COMPACT_ATOMS: atom_id res chain seq x y z
N MET A 1 15.62 14.78 47.17
CA MET A 1 14.33 15.44 46.86
C MET A 1 13.29 14.51 46.21
N ALA A 2 13.50 13.18 46.16
CA ALA A 2 12.46 12.25 45.70
C ALA A 2 12.45 10.99 46.58
N CYS A 3 11.89 11.11 47.79
CA CYS A 3 11.49 9.96 48.62
C CYS A 3 10.07 10.15 49.20
N GLN A 4 9.25 11.00 48.58
CA GLN A 4 7.91 11.35 49.09
C GLN A 4 6.82 10.30 48.80
N GLY A 5 7.13 9.16 48.17
CA GLY A 5 6.12 8.18 47.75
C GLY A 5 6.39 6.71 48.04
N LEU A 6 7.60 6.33 48.47
CA LEU A 6 7.95 4.91 48.65
C LEU A 6 7.77 4.49 50.12
N GLN A 7 6.55 4.08 50.48
CA GLN A 7 6.32 3.37 51.74
C GLN A 7 6.59 1.88 51.56
N LYS A 8 7.56 1.34 52.31
CA LYS A 8 7.81 -0.10 52.41
C LYS A 8 6.61 -0.77 53.11
N GLY A 9 5.78 -1.44 52.32
CA GLY A 9 4.62 -2.19 52.80
C GLY A 9 3.39 -2.01 51.90
N GLU A 10 3.56 -2.12 50.59
CA GLU A 10 2.44 -2.00 49.65
C GLU A 10 1.41 -3.12 49.89
N THR A 11 0.17 -2.71 50.09
CA THR A 11 -0.96 -3.62 50.23
C THR A 11 -1.53 -3.91 48.85
N LEU A 12 -2.11 -5.09 48.63
CA LEU A 12 -2.69 -5.48 47.34
C LEU A 12 -3.75 -4.48 46.82
N ALA A 13 -4.36 -3.70 47.73
CA ALA A 13 -5.28 -2.63 47.40
C ALA A 13 -4.59 -1.36 46.83
N SER A 14 -3.38 -1.01 47.27
CA SER A 14 -2.65 0.15 46.73
C SER A 14 -2.19 -0.12 45.30
N LEU A 15 -1.68 -1.32 45.04
CA LEU A 15 -1.27 -1.77 43.70
C LEU A 15 -2.45 -1.83 42.72
N LYS A 16 -3.64 -2.29 43.17
CA LYS A 16 -4.85 -2.26 42.33
C LYS A 16 -5.26 -0.83 41.96
N LYS A 17 -5.22 0.09 42.91
CA LYS A 17 -5.60 1.49 42.69
C LYS A 17 -4.64 2.20 41.73
N GLU A 18 -3.34 1.92 41.84
CA GLU A 18 -2.34 2.44 40.93
C GLU A 18 -2.49 1.84 39.52
N SER A 19 -2.75 0.53 39.41
CA SER A 19 -3.02 -0.14 38.14
C SER A 19 -4.24 0.44 37.43
N GLU A 20 -5.34 0.70 38.14
CA GLU A 20 -6.54 1.33 37.56
C GLU A 20 -6.27 2.77 37.11
N SER A 21 -5.49 3.54 37.88
CA SER A 21 -5.09 4.89 37.49
C SER A 21 -4.20 4.91 36.25
N LEU A 22 -3.27 3.96 36.12
CA LEU A 22 -2.39 3.84 34.95
C LEU A 22 -3.20 3.40 33.73
N LYS A 23 -4.12 2.45 33.90
CA LYS A 23 -5.02 2.02 32.83
C LYS A 23 -5.87 3.17 32.30
N LYS A 24 -6.44 3.98 33.19
CA LYS A 24 -7.24 5.15 32.80
C LYS A 24 -6.40 6.22 32.09
N LYS A 25 -5.18 6.49 32.56
CA LYS A 25 -4.24 7.39 31.86
C LYS A 25 -3.85 6.86 30.48
N LEU A 26 -3.62 5.55 30.36
CA LEU A 26 -3.33 4.91 29.08
C LEU A 26 -4.52 5.01 28.12
N GLU A 27 -5.74 4.82 28.60
CA GLU A 27 -6.98 4.99 27.82
C GLU A 27 -7.19 6.45 27.41
N GLU A 28 -6.91 7.42 28.28
CA GLU A 28 -6.97 8.86 27.96
C GLU A 28 -5.91 9.25 26.92
N GLU A 29 -4.67 8.78 27.06
CA GLU A 29 -3.60 9.04 26.07
C GLU A 29 -3.90 8.35 24.73
N ARG A 30 -4.43 7.12 24.74
CA ARG A 30 -4.94 6.46 23.53
C ARG A 30 -6.09 7.23 22.89
N GLY A 31 -6.99 7.79 23.70
CA GLY A 31 -8.10 8.62 23.21
C GLY A 31 -7.63 9.90 22.51
N LYS A 32 -6.50 10.47 22.92
CA LYS A 32 -5.88 11.65 22.27
C LYS A 32 -5.15 11.30 20.96
N LEU A 33 -4.74 10.04 20.78
CA LEU A 33 -4.06 9.56 19.58
C LEU A 33 -5.03 9.17 18.45
N ASN A 34 -6.33 9.04 18.74
CA ASN A 34 -7.36 8.66 17.79
C ASN A 34 -7.98 9.87 17.07
N ASP A 35 -7.14 10.82 16.62
CA ASP A 35 -7.62 11.95 15.83
C ASP A 35 -7.72 11.54 14.35
N GLU A 36 -8.94 11.31 13.89
CA GLU A 36 -9.24 11.05 12.48
C GLU A 36 -9.12 12.34 11.66
N HIS A 37 -8.18 12.37 10.71
CA HIS A 37 -7.98 13.49 9.80
C HIS A 37 -8.54 13.14 8.42
N GLY A 38 -9.69 13.74 8.08
CA GLY A 38 -10.31 13.59 6.75
C GLY A 38 -9.85 14.69 5.79
N VAL A 39 -9.23 14.30 4.67
CA VAL A 39 -8.91 15.22 3.57
C VAL A 39 -9.96 15.06 2.47
N THR A 40 -10.83 16.05 2.31
CA THR A 40 -11.82 16.05 1.22
C THR A 40 -11.13 16.38 -0.10
N LEU A 41 -11.24 15.46 -1.06
CA LEU A 41 -10.78 15.68 -2.42
C LEU A 41 -11.99 16.01 -3.33
N PRO A 42 -11.80 16.84 -4.36
CA PRO A 42 -12.87 17.18 -5.30
C PRO A 42 -13.24 16.01 -6.24
N CYS A 43 -12.49 14.91 -6.21
CA CYS A 43 -12.75 13.73 -7.03
C CYS A 43 -13.81 12.83 -6.39
N THR A 44 -14.66 12.24 -7.22
CA THR A 44 -15.71 11.30 -6.79
C THR A 44 -15.09 10.03 -6.21
N TRP A 45 -14.08 9.47 -6.88
CA TRP A 45 -13.33 8.30 -6.43
C TRP A 45 -11.85 8.59 -6.31
N VAL A 46 -11.30 8.30 -5.13
CA VAL A 46 -9.86 8.24 -4.85
C VAL A 46 -9.43 6.81 -5.13
N MET A 47 -8.51 6.64 -6.08
CA MET A 47 -8.04 5.32 -6.50
C MET A 47 -6.66 5.00 -5.95
N ALA A 48 -5.83 6.02 -5.77
CA ALA A 48 -4.46 5.89 -5.34
C ALA A 48 -4.21 6.73 -4.08
N CYS A 49 -3.57 6.13 -3.10
CA CYS A 49 -2.98 6.83 -1.97
C CYS A 49 -1.62 6.23 -1.62
N ALA A 50 -0.69 7.10 -1.24
CA ALA A 50 0.63 6.73 -0.76
C ALA A 50 1.12 7.73 0.28
N TYR A 51 1.88 7.24 1.24
CA TYR A 51 2.45 8.03 2.31
C TYR A 51 3.91 8.34 1.99
N ALA A 52 4.36 9.55 2.31
CA ALA A 52 5.76 9.93 2.13
C ALA A 52 6.64 9.17 3.14
N PRO A 53 7.86 8.74 2.76
CA PRO A 53 8.77 8.02 3.65
C PRO A 53 9.02 8.72 4.99
N SER A 54 8.99 10.06 5.02
CA SER A 54 9.27 10.84 6.23
C SER A 54 8.16 10.87 7.28
N GLY A 55 6.89 10.61 6.94
CA GLY A 55 5.78 11.02 7.81
C GLY A 55 4.99 12.23 7.34
N CYS A 56 5.60 13.08 6.51
CA CYS A 56 5.18 14.48 6.45
C CYS A 56 4.22 14.80 5.31
N ALA A 57 3.88 13.85 4.44
CA ALA A 57 2.97 14.10 3.33
C ALA A 57 2.24 12.84 2.86
N VAL A 58 1.12 13.05 2.17
CA VAL A 58 0.32 12.01 1.52
C VAL A 58 0.09 12.41 0.07
N ALA A 59 0.34 11.48 -0.84
CA ALA A 59 -0.07 11.59 -2.23
C ALA A 59 -1.42 10.90 -2.40
N CYS A 60 -2.29 11.52 -3.19
CA CYS A 60 -3.61 11.01 -3.52
C CYS A 60 -3.90 11.26 -5.00
N GLY A 61 -4.44 10.25 -5.68
CA GLY A 61 -4.84 10.32 -7.08
C GLY A 61 -6.20 9.67 -7.29
N GLY A 62 -6.92 10.10 -8.31
CA GLY A 62 -8.24 9.55 -8.62
C GLY A 62 -8.67 9.77 -10.06
N LEU A 63 -9.98 9.77 -10.25
CA LEU A 63 -10.65 9.99 -11.54
C LEU A 63 -10.53 11.42 -12.09
N ASP A 64 -9.95 12.36 -11.34
CA ASP A 64 -9.73 13.74 -11.77
C ASP A 64 -8.44 13.92 -12.59
N ASN A 65 -7.81 12.79 -12.97
CA ASN A 65 -6.56 12.69 -13.74
C ASN A 65 -5.35 13.38 -13.08
N LYS A 66 -5.49 13.77 -11.81
CA LYS A 66 -4.47 14.53 -11.08
C LYS A 66 -3.98 13.71 -9.90
N CYS A 67 -2.67 13.72 -9.68
CA CYS A 67 -2.12 13.30 -8.39
C CYS A 67 -1.73 14.53 -7.60
N SER A 68 -2.24 14.61 -6.38
CA SER A 68 -2.04 15.74 -5.48
C SER A 68 -1.31 15.29 -4.24
N VAL A 69 -0.34 16.08 -3.82
CA VAL A 69 0.40 15.88 -2.58
C VAL A 69 -0.14 16.84 -1.53
N VAL A 70 -0.48 16.30 -0.38
CA VAL A 70 -0.99 17.02 0.78
C VAL A 70 0.05 16.88 1.89
N PRO A 71 0.73 17.97 2.29
CA PRO A 71 1.62 17.92 3.44
C PRO A 71 0.78 17.69 4.70
N LEU A 72 1.18 16.71 5.51
CA LEU A 72 0.59 16.44 6.80
C LEU A 72 1.24 17.36 7.84
N SER A 73 0.40 18.15 8.48
CA SER A 73 0.75 18.92 9.66
C SER A 73 -0.09 18.37 10.82
N LEU A 74 0.54 18.16 11.98
CA LEU A 74 -0.14 17.72 13.20
C LEU A 74 -0.93 18.87 13.86
N ASP A 75 -0.86 20.08 13.31
CA ASP A 75 -1.60 21.23 13.82
C ASP A 75 -3.08 21.17 13.39
N ARG A 76 -3.94 20.86 14.37
CA ARG A 76 -5.40 20.70 14.28
C ARG A 76 -6.16 21.84 13.59
N ASN A 77 -5.57 23.04 13.49
CA ASN A 77 -6.21 24.24 12.94
C ASN A 77 -5.78 24.56 11.50
N GLU A 78 -4.91 23.76 10.88
CA GLU A 78 -4.48 24.00 9.51
C GLU A 78 -5.42 23.34 8.49
N ASN A 79 -5.93 24.13 7.55
CA ASN A 79 -6.69 23.61 6.41
C ASN A 79 -5.76 22.80 5.49
N LEU A 80 -5.67 21.49 5.72
CA LEU A 80 -4.93 20.53 4.89
C LEU A 80 -5.33 20.62 3.40
N ALA A 81 -6.63 20.86 3.13
CA ALA A 81 -7.14 21.05 1.77
C ALA A 81 -6.56 22.29 1.07
N ALA A 82 -6.18 23.34 1.81
CA ALA A 82 -5.61 24.56 1.25
C ALA A 82 -4.11 24.42 0.91
N LYS A 83 -3.41 23.46 1.54
CA LYS A 83 -2.00 23.15 1.24
C LYS A 83 -1.83 22.05 0.18
N LYS A 84 -2.93 21.59 -0.44
CA LYS A 84 -2.91 20.62 -1.54
C LYS A 84 -2.13 21.18 -2.72
N LYS A 85 -1.11 20.44 -3.15
CA LYS A 85 -0.33 20.75 -4.34
C LYS A 85 -0.58 19.72 -5.44
N PRO A 86 -1.12 20.12 -6.62
CA PRO A 86 -1.17 19.22 -7.76
C PRO A 86 0.27 19.00 -8.28
N VAL A 87 0.71 17.75 -8.35
CA VAL A 87 2.07 17.39 -8.78
C VAL A 87 2.03 16.66 -10.11
N ALA A 88 1.17 15.66 -10.26
CA ALA A 88 1.04 14.91 -11.50
C ALA A 88 -0.26 15.26 -12.22
N MET A 89 -0.20 15.23 -13.55
CA MET A 89 -1.36 15.35 -14.41
C MET A 89 -1.23 14.35 -15.56
N HIS A 90 -2.21 13.46 -15.65
CA HIS A 90 -2.33 12.45 -16.69
C HIS A 90 -3.48 12.81 -17.66
N THR A 91 -3.56 12.06 -18.77
CA THR A 91 -4.67 12.24 -19.72
C THR A 91 -5.91 11.44 -19.34
N ASN A 92 -5.75 10.44 -18.47
CA ASN A 92 -6.80 9.60 -17.92
C ASN A 92 -6.63 9.45 -16.39
N TYR A 93 -7.49 8.65 -15.75
CA TYR A 93 -7.51 8.49 -14.30
C TYR A 93 -6.17 7.97 -13.76
N VAL A 94 -5.82 8.38 -12.53
CA VAL A 94 -4.61 7.91 -11.83
C VAL A 94 -4.99 6.67 -11.02
N SER A 95 -4.39 5.53 -11.37
CA SER A 95 -4.69 4.23 -10.75
C SER A 95 -3.81 3.94 -9.54
N GLY A 96 -2.56 4.40 -9.56
CA GLY A 96 -1.56 4.13 -8.54
C GLY A 96 -0.63 5.32 -8.33
N CYS A 97 -0.14 5.47 -7.10
CA CYS A 97 0.91 6.41 -6.77
C CYS A 97 1.80 5.82 -5.68
N SER A 98 3.09 6.15 -5.71
CA SER A 98 4.05 5.81 -4.65
C SER A 98 5.14 6.87 -4.59
N PHE A 99 5.55 7.23 -3.38
CA PHE A 99 6.79 7.99 -3.21
C PHE A 99 7.99 7.09 -3.48
N THR A 100 9.11 7.71 -3.85
CA THR A 100 10.41 7.04 -3.91
C THR A 100 11.03 6.90 -2.51
N ASN A 101 12.33 6.64 -2.42
CA ASN A 101 13.09 6.74 -1.17
C ASN A 101 13.19 8.19 -0.62
N SER A 102 12.69 9.18 -1.36
CA SER A 102 12.62 10.58 -0.95
C SER A 102 11.20 11.13 -1.10
N ASP A 103 10.84 12.06 -0.23
CA ASP A 103 9.57 12.81 -0.30
C ASP A 103 9.46 13.71 -1.53
N MET A 104 10.58 13.92 -2.23
CA MET A 104 10.70 14.86 -3.34
C MET A 104 10.31 14.24 -4.68
N GLN A 105 10.21 12.91 -4.76
CA GLN A 105 9.87 12.24 -6.03
C GLN A 105 8.67 11.33 -5.86
N LEU A 106 7.77 11.41 -6.82
CA LEU A 106 6.51 10.68 -6.86
C LEU A 106 6.40 9.88 -8.15
N LEU A 107 6.14 8.58 -8.04
CA LEU A 107 5.75 7.72 -9.15
C LEU A 107 4.23 7.66 -9.24
N THR A 108 3.70 7.67 -10.45
CA THR A 108 2.28 7.51 -10.76
C THR A 108 2.06 6.54 -11.90
N SER A 109 0.93 5.84 -11.87
CA SER A 109 0.41 5.01 -12.96
C SER A 109 -0.98 5.50 -13.35
N SER A 110 -1.31 5.39 -14.62
CA SER A 110 -2.59 5.89 -15.14
C SER A 110 -3.22 4.93 -16.14
N GLY A 111 -4.55 5.05 -16.25
CA GLY A 111 -5.33 4.46 -17.33
C GLY A 111 -5.04 5.05 -18.73
N ASP A 112 -4.07 5.94 -18.87
CA ASP A 112 -3.57 6.38 -20.19
C ASP A 112 -2.48 5.45 -20.77
N GLY A 113 -2.15 4.37 -20.04
CA GLY A 113 -1.14 3.40 -20.45
C GLY A 113 0.29 3.80 -20.10
N THR A 114 0.47 4.88 -19.33
CA THR A 114 1.79 5.37 -18.94
C THR A 114 2.00 5.31 -17.43
N CYS A 115 3.27 5.14 -17.04
CA CYS A 115 3.74 5.52 -15.72
C CYS A 115 4.59 6.78 -15.85
N ALA A 116 4.67 7.58 -14.79
CA ALA A 116 5.45 8.81 -14.78
C ALA A 116 6.13 9.03 -13.43
N LEU A 117 7.32 9.61 -13.48
CA LEU A 117 8.09 10.07 -12.32
C LEU A 117 8.07 11.59 -12.28
N TRP A 118 7.69 12.16 -11.15
CA TRP A 118 7.49 13.59 -10.96
C TRP A 118 8.36 14.11 -9.82
N ASP A 119 8.79 15.36 -9.96
CA ASP A 119 9.37 16.13 -8.86
C ASP A 119 8.26 16.85 -8.09
N VAL A 120 8.20 16.64 -6.78
CA VAL A 120 7.14 17.16 -5.90
C VAL A 120 7.30 18.67 -5.67
N GLU A 121 8.52 19.20 -5.68
CA GLU A 121 8.78 20.62 -5.44
C GLU A 121 8.46 21.50 -6.65
N SER A 122 8.79 21.06 -7.85
CA SER A 122 8.52 21.82 -9.07
C SER A 122 7.23 21.40 -9.79
N GLY A 123 6.72 20.20 -9.52
CA GLY A 123 5.63 19.60 -10.29
C GLY A 123 6.06 19.21 -11.72
N GLN A 124 7.36 19.13 -11.98
CA GLN A 124 7.88 18.77 -13.29
C GLN A 124 7.90 17.25 -13.48
N LEU A 125 7.61 16.83 -14.70
CA LEU A 125 7.80 15.46 -15.16
C LEU A 125 9.32 15.20 -15.30
N LEU A 126 9.85 14.29 -14.48
CA LEU A 126 11.26 13.86 -14.54
C LEU A 126 11.47 12.78 -15.59
N GLN A 127 10.57 11.79 -15.64
CA GLN A 127 10.65 10.69 -16.59
C GLN A 127 9.26 10.14 -16.92
N SER A 128 9.10 9.65 -18.15
CA SER A 128 7.88 9.00 -18.62
C SER A 128 8.17 7.58 -19.09
N PHE A 129 7.34 6.62 -18.71
CA PHE A 129 7.49 5.21 -19.01
C PHE A 129 6.37 4.76 -19.92
N HIS A 130 6.75 4.41 -21.16
CA HIS A 130 5.82 3.99 -22.21
C HIS A 130 6.09 2.52 -22.56
N GLY A 131 5.04 1.71 -22.64
CA GLY A 131 5.14 0.33 -23.11
C GLY A 131 3.94 -0.54 -22.79
N HIS A 132 3.10 -0.17 -21.81
CA HIS A 132 1.79 -0.79 -21.68
C HIS A 132 0.88 -0.38 -22.84
N THR A 133 0.12 -1.33 -23.38
CA THR A 133 -0.81 -1.09 -24.49
C THR A 133 -2.24 -0.79 -24.04
N ALA A 134 -2.49 -0.88 -22.73
CA ALA A 134 -3.77 -0.66 -22.08
C ALA A 134 -3.55 0.01 -20.72
N ASP A 135 -4.64 0.23 -19.99
CA ASP A 135 -4.65 0.89 -18.69
C ASP A 135 -3.67 0.25 -17.71
N VAL A 136 -2.80 1.07 -17.10
CA VAL A 136 -1.92 0.61 -16.02
C VAL A 136 -2.73 0.68 -14.73
N LEU A 137 -2.82 -0.42 -13.99
CA LEU A 137 -3.68 -0.52 -12.81
C LEU A 137 -2.91 -0.37 -11.50
N SER A 138 -1.63 -0.76 -11.49
CA SER A 138 -0.82 -0.74 -10.27
C SER A 138 0.65 -0.55 -10.56
N LEU A 139 1.35 -0.04 -9.56
CA LEU A 139 2.79 0.12 -9.56
C LEU A 139 3.33 -0.19 -8.16
N ASP A 140 4.57 -0.66 -8.09
CA ASP A 140 5.31 -0.73 -6.83
C ASP A 140 6.82 -0.52 -7.04
N LEU A 141 7.47 0.11 -6.06
CA LEU A 141 8.87 0.50 -6.11
C LEU A 141 9.78 -0.59 -5.54
N ALA A 142 10.84 -0.95 -6.27
CA ALA A 142 11.77 -1.97 -5.79
C ALA A 142 12.43 -1.53 -4.47
N PRO A 143 12.41 -2.37 -3.41
CA PRO A 143 12.92 -2.02 -2.09
C PRO A 143 14.45 -1.99 -1.99
N SER A 144 15.18 -2.34 -3.06
CA SER A 144 16.65 -2.35 -3.01
C SER A 144 17.18 -0.92 -2.99
N GLU A 145 17.97 -0.58 -1.95
CA GLU A 145 18.64 0.73 -1.80
C GLU A 145 19.55 1.11 -2.99
N THR A 146 19.84 0.16 -3.88
CA THR A 146 20.75 0.32 -5.03
C THR A 146 20.06 0.27 -6.40
N GLY A 147 18.77 -0.07 -6.46
CA GLY A 147 18.04 -0.30 -7.71
C GLY A 147 17.04 0.81 -8.00
N ASN A 148 17.32 1.63 -9.02
CA ASN A 148 16.38 2.61 -9.53
C ASN A 148 15.31 1.94 -10.40
N THR A 149 14.62 0.92 -9.88
CA THR A 149 13.65 0.13 -10.64
C THR A 149 12.29 0.10 -9.97
N PHE A 150 11.24 -0.02 -10.76
CA PHE A 150 9.88 -0.24 -10.27
C PHE A 150 9.15 -1.21 -11.20
N VAL A 151 8.05 -1.77 -10.73
CA VAL A 151 7.23 -2.68 -11.53
C VAL A 151 5.83 -2.10 -11.66
N SER A 152 5.23 -2.28 -12.83
CA SER A 152 3.84 -1.93 -13.08
C SER A 152 3.08 -3.09 -13.71
N GLY A 153 1.77 -3.13 -13.45
CA GLY A 153 0.86 -4.11 -14.03
C GLY A 153 -0.36 -3.44 -14.61
N GLY A 154 -0.85 -3.94 -15.75
CA GLY A 154 -1.96 -3.35 -16.48
C GLY A 154 -2.97 -4.36 -17.03
N CYS A 155 -3.97 -3.82 -17.73
CA CYS A 155 -5.00 -4.59 -18.44
C CYS A 155 -4.47 -5.27 -19.71
N ASP A 156 -3.22 -5.03 -20.09
CA ASP A 156 -2.55 -5.75 -21.18
C ASP A 156 -2.03 -7.13 -20.75
N MET A 157 -2.35 -7.56 -19.52
CA MET A 157 -1.93 -8.83 -18.92
C MET A 157 -0.42 -8.94 -18.74
N LYS A 158 0.30 -7.80 -18.80
CA LYS A 158 1.75 -7.74 -18.64
C LYS A 158 2.13 -7.12 -17.31
N ALA A 159 3.13 -7.71 -16.66
CA ALA A 159 3.88 -7.06 -15.60
C ALA A 159 5.23 -6.60 -16.15
N ASN A 160 5.48 -5.31 -16.07
CA ASN A 160 6.61 -4.65 -16.68
C ASN A 160 7.55 -4.12 -15.61
N VAL A 161 8.85 -4.39 -15.75
CA VAL A 161 9.91 -3.91 -14.88
C VAL A 161 10.64 -2.79 -15.60
N TRP A 162 10.77 -1.65 -14.94
CA TRP A 162 11.28 -0.42 -15.54
C TRP A 162 12.54 0.04 -14.84
N ASP A 163 13.47 0.60 -15.62
CA ASP A 163 14.57 1.40 -15.08
C ASP A 163 14.15 2.87 -15.03
N MET A 164 14.07 3.43 -13.83
CA MET A 164 13.71 4.84 -13.58
C MET A 164 14.69 5.82 -14.22
N ARG A 165 15.94 5.43 -14.43
CA ARG A 165 16.95 6.32 -15.03
C ARG A 165 16.78 6.41 -16.54
N SER A 166 16.70 5.28 -17.24
CA SER A 166 16.60 5.25 -18.70
C SER A 166 15.18 5.44 -19.24
N GLY A 167 14.15 5.18 -18.43
CA GLY A 167 12.77 5.19 -18.90
C GLY A 167 12.36 3.93 -19.67
N GLN A 168 13.26 2.95 -19.79
CA GLN A 168 13.05 1.75 -20.59
C GLN A 168 12.46 0.60 -19.77
N ASN A 169 11.68 -0.23 -20.45
CA ASN A 169 11.27 -1.54 -19.94
C ASN A 169 12.48 -2.50 -20.01
N ILE A 170 12.87 -3.08 -18.88
CA ILE A 170 13.97 -4.03 -18.77
C ILE A 170 13.46 -5.45 -18.99
N GLN A 171 12.32 -5.79 -18.37
CA GLN A 171 11.70 -7.12 -18.39
C GLN A 171 10.19 -6.99 -18.47
N SER A 172 9.55 -7.94 -19.15
CA SER A 172 8.10 -8.03 -19.32
C SER A 172 7.66 -9.47 -19.07
N PHE A 173 6.66 -9.66 -18.21
CA PHE A 173 6.08 -10.98 -17.89
C PHE A 173 4.65 -11.05 -18.40
N GLU A 174 4.37 -12.00 -19.30
CA GLU A 174 3.08 -12.14 -20.01
C GLU A 174 2.42 -13.51 -19.76
N SER A 175 2.35 -13.97 -18.51
CA SER A 175 1.76 -15.29 -18.23
C SER A 175 0.33 -15.23 -17.71
N HIS A 176 -0.18 -14.05 -17.31
CA HIS A 176 -1.55 -13.90 -16.84
C HIS A 176 -2.57 -14.01 -17.98
N GLU A 177 -3.71 -14.65 -17.70
CA GLU A 177 -4.83 -14.81 -18.65
C GLU A 177 -5.90 -13.70 -18.51
N SER A 178 -5.67 -12.75 -17.61
CA SER A 178 -6.59 -11.65 -17.30
C SER A 178 -5.83 -10.42 -16.80
N ASP A 179 -6.55 -9.32 -16.65
CA ASP A 179 -6.04 -8.06 -16.13
C ASP A 179 -5.29 -8.23 -14.80
N ILE A 180 -4.18 -7.50 -14.67
CA ILE A 180 -3.35 -7.45 -13.48
C ILE A 180 -3.82 -6.29 -12.61
N ASN A 181 -4.55 -6.60 -11.55
CA ASN A 181 -5.14 -5.57 -10.68
C ASN A 181 -4.13 -4.96 -9.71
N CYS A 182 -3.14 -5.72 -9.28
CA CYS A 182 -2.17 -5.28 -8.28
C CYS A 182 -0.80 -5.88 -8.56
N VAL A 183 0.24 -5.11 -8.28
CA VAL A 183 1.64 -5.54 -8.29
C VAL A 183 2.25 -5.10 -6.97
N ASN A 184 3.08 -5.95 -6.38
CA ASN A 184 3.83 -5.65 -5.17
C ASN A 184 5.22 -6.29 -5.28
N CYS A 185 6.27 -5.53 -5.01
CA CYS A 185 7.65 -5.99 -4.99
C CYS A 185 8.22 -5.90 -3.57
N VAL A 186 8.76 -7.02 -3.08
CA VAL A 186 9.20 -7.16 -1.68
C VAL A 186 10.69 -7.43 -1.59
N PHE A 187 11.27 -7.38 -0.37
CA PHE A 187 12.66 -7.73 -0.05
C PHE A 187 12.97 -9.22 -0.30
N TYR A 188 12.94 -9.59 -1.55
CA TYR A 188 13.71 -10.59 -2.28
C TYR A 188 13.46 -10.17 -3.74
N PRO A 189 14.48 -10.03 -4.58
CA PRO A 189 14.56 -9.08 -5.71
C PRO A 189 13.58 -9.30 -6.89
N ASP A 190 12.31 -9.58 -6.61
CA ASP A 190 11.40 -10.42 -7.36
C ASP A 190 9.96 -9.87 -7.21
N PRO A 191 9.35 -9.31 -8.26
CA PRO A 191 8.03 -8.70 -8.20
C PRO A 191 6.94 -9.75 -8.25
N PHE A 192 5.90 -9.49 -7.48
CA PHE A 192 4.71 -10.31 -7.42
C PHE A 192 3.54 -9.60 -8.10
N VAL A 193 2.73 -10.35 -8.83
CA VAL A 193 1.66 -9.83 -9.68
C VAL A 193 0.34 -10.52 -9.32
N GLY A 194 -0.62 -9.73 -8.88
CA GLY A 194 -1.97 -10.14 -8.50
C GLY A 194 -2.95 -10.07 -9.67
N SER A 195 -3.35 -11.24 -10.17
CA SER A 195 -4.59 -11.44 -10.93
C SER A 195 -5.49 -12.42 -10.14
N PRO A 196 -6.64 -12.94 -10.64
CA PRO A 196 -7.42 -13.98 -9.94
C PRO A 196 -6.56 -15.14 -9.43
N GLN A 197 -5.47 -15.41 -10.14
CA GLN A 197 -4.34 -16.20 -9.71
C GLN A 197 -3.23 -15.27 -9.25
N CYS A 198 -2.84 -15.43 -8.00
CA CYS A 198 -1.71 -14.75 -7.41
C CYS A 198 -0.42 -15.39 -7.97
N ARG A 199 0.45 -14.67 -8.69
CA ARG A 199 1.67 -15.25 -9.32
C ARG A 199 2.97 -14.57 -8.88
N PHE A 200 3.96 -15.40 -8.57
CA PHE A 200 5.28 -14.98 -8.11
C PHE A 200 6.31 -15.17 -9.21
N TYR A 201 7.04 -14.09 -9.54
CA TYR A 201 8.08 -14.08 -10.56
C TYR A 201 9.42 -13.79 -9.92
N ASP A 202 10.45 -14.52 -10.35
CA ASP A 202 11.83 -14.25 -9.97
C ASP A 202 12.49 -13.47 -11.12
N LEU A 203 12.98 -12.25 -10.83
CA LEU A 203 13.63 -11.38 -11.82
C LEU A 203 14.96 -11.95 -12.27
N ARG A 204 15.69 -12.62 -11.38
CA ARG A 204 17.00 -13.19 -11.69
C ARG A 204 16.86 -14.43 -12.55
N ALA A 205 15.85 -15.22 -12.29
CA ALA A 205 15.53 -16.41 -13.08
C ALA A 205 14.69 -16.09 -14.32
N ASP A 206 14.20 -14.85 -14.45
CA ASP A 206 13.36 -14.34 -15.55
C ASP A 206 12.16 -15.25 -15.84
N ARG A 207 11.53 -15.78 -14.78
CA ARG A 207 10.43 -16.73 -14.92
C ARG A 207 9.46 -16.68 -13.76
N GLU A 208 8.26 -17.16 -14.04
CA GLU A 208 7.27 -17.51 -13.04
C GLU A 208 7.77 -18.69 -12.18
N VAL A 209 7.71 -18.52 -10.85
CA VAL A 209 8.17 -19.50 -9.87
C VAL A 209 7.00 -20.18 -9.15
N ALA A 210 5.92 -19.46 -8.87
CA ALA A 210 4.76 -20.02 -8.18
C ALA A 210 3.43 -19.40 -8.60
N VAL A 211 2.39 -20.24 -8.64
CA VAL A 211 0.99 -19.84 -8.81
C VAL A 211 0.21 -20.23 -7.55
N TYR A 212 -0.35 -19.23 -6.88
CA TYR A 212 -1.25 -19.40 -5.75
C TYR A 212 -2.68 -19.40 -6.26
N GLN A 213 -3.21 -20.61 -6.43
CA GLN A 213 -4.58 -20.84 -6.87
C GLN A 213 -5.23 -21.99 -6.11
N LYS A 214 -6.55 -21.97 -6.05
CA LYS A 214 -7.36 -23.05 -5.50
C LYS A 214 -8.72 -23.05 -6.20
N ASP A 215 -9.27 -24.22 -6.49
CA ASP A 215 -10.54 -24.36 -7.23
C ASP A 215 -11.71 -23.61 -6.59
N SER A 216 -11.67 -23.39 -5.27
CA SER A 216 -12.68 -22.63 -4.55
C SER A 216 -12.61 -21.11 -4.79
N ILE A 217 -11.51 -20.60 -5.35
CA ILE A 217 -11.25 -19.17 -5.56
C ILE A 217 -11.41 -18.89 -7.04
N ILE A 218 -12.58 -18.38 -7.40
CA ILE A 218 -12.94 -18.02 -8.78
C ILE A 218 -12.89 -16.51 -9.02
N PHE A 219 -12.83 -15.73 -7.95
CA PHE A 219 -12.89 -14.28 -7.99
C PHE A 219 -11.50 -13.66 -8.10
N GLY A 220 -11.41 -12.51 -8.76
CA GLY A 220 -10.18 -11.74 -8.89
C GLY A 220 -9.57 -11.34 -7.54
N ALA A 221 -8.24 -11.46 -7.40
CA ALA A 221 -7.52 -10.76 -6.34
C ALA A 221 -7.42 -9.27 -6.71
N SER A 222 -7.74 -8.41 -5.76
CA SER A 222 -7.72 -6.95 -5.93
C SER A 222 -6.41 -6.34 -5.43
N SER A 223 -5.80 -6.94 -4.41
CA SER A 223 -4.61 -6.42 -3.75
C SER A 223 -3.85 -7.52 -3.04
N VAL A 224 -2.54 -7.34 -2.93
CA VAL A 224 -1.63 -8.32 -2.34
C VAL A 224 -0.55 -7.63 -1.51
N ASP A 225 -0.21 -8.19 -0.37
CA ASP A 225 0.92 -7.73 0.45
C ASP A 225 1.59 -8.88 1.22
N PHE A 226 2.85 -8.69 1.60
CA PHE A 226 3.64 -9.73 2.27
C PHE A 226 3.87 -9.42 3.74
N SER A 227 4.01 -10.48 4.52
CA SER A 227 4.63 -10.38 5.85
C SER A 227 6.07 -9.87 5.76
N LEU A 228 6.57 -9.26 6.84
CA LEU A 228 7.95 -8.75 6.92
C LEU A 228 9.04 -9.81 6.57
N SER A 229 8.78 -11.09 6.85
CA SER A 229 9.69 -12.18 6.50
C SER A 229 9.59 -12.65 5.04
N GLY A 230 8.64 -12.14 4.27
CA GLY A 230 8.30 -12.62 2.93
C GLY A 230 7.64 -14.00 2.89
N ARG A 231 7.37 -14.62 4.05
CA ARG A 231 6.87 -16.01 4.09
C ARG A 231 5.37 -16.13 3.82
N LEU A 232 4.60 -15.15 4.26
CA LEU A 232 3.15 -15.12 4.08
C LEU A 232 2.80 -14.04 3.05
N LEU A 233 1.90 -14.42 2.14
CA LEU A 233 1.24 -13.53 1.20
C LEU A 233 -0.21 -13.37 1.60
N PHE A 234 -0.64 -12.14 1.83
CA PHE A 234 -2.02 -11.76 2.08
C PHE A 234 -2.63 -11.24 0.79
N ALA A 235 -3.69 -11.87 0.31
CA ALA A 235 -4.38 -11.46 -0.91
C ALA A 235 -5.84 -11.16 -0.60
N GLY A 236 -6.30 -9.96 -0.92
CA GLY A 236 -7.70 -9.55 -0.83
C GLY A 236 -8.44 -9.86 -2.13
N TYR A 237 -9.66 -10.40 -2.01
CA TYR A 237 -10.42 -10.89 -3.17
C TYR A 237 -11.78 -10.19 -3.31
N ASN A 238 -12.34 -10.28 -4.51
CA ASN A 238 -13.68 -9.79 -4.83
C ASN A 238 -14.82 -10.63 -4.20
N ASP A 239 -14.49 -11.75 -3.54
CA ASP A 239 -15.43 -12.58 -2.76
C ASP A 239 -15.53 -12.18 -1.29
N TYR A 240 -14.96 -11.02 -0.95
CA TYR A 240 -15.00 -10.40 0.38
C TYR A 240 -14.07 -11.09 1.40
N THR A 241 -13.25 -12.02 0.92
CA THR A 241 -12.29 -12.77 1.74
C THR A 241 -10.86 -12.30 1.54
N ILE A 242 -10.05 -12.48 2.59
CA ILE A 242 -8.59 -12.39 2.48
C ILE A 242 -8.05 -13.81 2.55
N ASN A 243 -7.35 -14.27 1.53
CA ASN A 243 -6.65 -15.55 1.58
C ASN A 243 -5.19 -15.32 1.96
N VAL A 244 -4.67 -16.14 2.87
CA VAL A 244 -3.28 -16.12 3.31
C VAL A 244 -2.57 -17.33 2.73
N TRP A 245 -1.46 -17.11 2.03
CA TRP A 245 -0.71 -18.14 1.33
C TRP A 245 0.71 -18.27 1.90
N ASP A 246 1.21 -19.50 1.98
CA ASP A 246 2.62 -19.78 2.25
C ASP A 246 3.40 -19.66 0.93
N VAL A 247 4.28 -18.67 0.84
CA VAL A 247 5.00 -18.31 -0.39
C VAL A 247 5.93 -19.43 -0.86
N LEU A 248 6.59 -20.13 0.08
CA LEU A 248 7.53 -21.18 -0.27
C LEU A 248 6.85 -22.51 -0.61
N LYS A 249 5.68 -22.76 -0.02
CA LYS A 249 4.96 -24.03 -0.18
C LYS A 249 3.82 -23.98 -1.21
N GLY A 250 3.36 -22.79 -1.61
CA GLY A 250 2.21 -22.63 -2.51
C GLY A 250 0.84 -22.91 -1.87
N ASN A 251 0.79 -23.25 -0.59
CA ASN A 251 -0.44 -23.69 0.07
C ASN A 251 -1.19 -22.54 0.74
N ARG A 252 -2.53 -22.57 0.68
CA ARG A 252 -3.37 -21.65 1.46
C ARG A 252 -3.31 -22.03 2.94
N VAL A 253 -2.81 -21.11 3.76
CA VAL A 253 -2.67 -21.25 5.22
C VAL A 253 -3.98 -20.90 5.93
N SER A 254 -4.61 -19.78 5.55
CA SER A 254 -5.79 -19.27 6.23
C SER A 254 -6.72 -18.51 5.29
N ILE A 255 -7.95 -18.31 5.74
CA ILE A 255 -8.96 -17.45 5.12
C ILE A 255 -9.52 -16.55 6.23
N LEU A 256 -9.52 -15.24 5.99
CA LEU A 256 -10.11 -14.27 6.89
C LEU A 256 -11.46 -13.83 6.31
N PHE A 257 -12.48 -13.91 7.16
CA PHE A 257 -13.84 -13.48 6.87
C PHE A 257 -14.19 -12.28 7.75
N GLY A 258 -14.95 -11.34 7.20
CA GLY A 258 -15.50 -10.24 8.00
C GLY A 258 -16.05 -9.09 7.18
N HIS A 259 -15.50 -8.83 6.01
CA HIS A 259 -16.03 -7.79 5.13
C HIS A 259 -17.34 -8.22 4.46
N GLU A 260 -18.20 -7.24 4.21
CA GLU A 260 -19.52 -7.45 3.61
C GLU A 260 -19.55 -7.09 2.11
N ASN A 261 -18.42 -6.62 1.60
CA ASN A 261 -18.23 -6.25 0.20
C ASN A 261 -16.78 -6.49 -0.23
N ARG A 262 -16.48 -6.19 -1.51
CA ARG A 262 -15.18 -6.42 -2.13
C ARG A 262 -14.07 -5.73 -1.37
N ILE A 263 -13.01 -6.48 -1.10
CA ILE A 263 -11.79 -5.92 -0.53
C ILE A 263 -11.10 -5.14 -1.63
N SER A 264 -10.84 -3.86 -1.41
CA SER A 264 -10.18 -2.99 -2.38
C SER A 264 -8.67 -2.97 -2.21
N ARG A 265 -8.19 -3.01 -0.96
CA ARG A 265 -6.75 -2.92 -0.65
C ARG A 265 -6.42 -3.66 0.63
N VAL A 266 -5.24 -4.28 0.66
CA VAL A 266 -4.66 -4.96 1.81
C VAL A 266 -3.23 -4.47 1.98
N ARG A 267 -2.84 -4.09 3.20
CA ARG A 267 -1.47 -3.67 3.53
C ARG A 267 -1.03 -4.20 4.89
N VAL A 268 0.18 -4.73 4.96
CA VAL A 268 0.84 -5.13 6.21
C VAL A 268 1.49 -3.90 6.85
N SER A 269 1.47 -3.84 8.17
CA SER A 269 2.12 -2.76 8.91
C SER A 269 3.65 -2.81 8.73
N PRO A 270 4.35 -1.67 8.79
CA PRO A 270 5.81 -1.64 8.60
C PRO A 270 6.60 -2.49 9.61
N ASP A 271 6.06 -2.68 10.81
CA ASP A 271 6.61 -3.55 11.85
C ASP A 271 6.20 -5.03 11.70
N GLY A 272 5.32 -5.34 10.73
CA GLY A 272 4.81 -6.69 10.45
C GLY A 272 3.84 -7.24 11.49
N THR A 273 3.37 -6.43 12.44
CA THR A 273 2.52 -6.89 13.54
C THR A 273 1.04 -6.98 13.19
N ALA A 274 0.59 -6.23 12.18
CA ALA A 274 -0.82 -6.15 11.81
C ALA A 274 -1.01 -6.09 10.29
N LEU A 275 -2.22 -6.42 9.87
CA LEU A 275 -2.72 -6.28 8.52
C LEU A 275 -3.89 -5.30 8.53
N CYS A 276 -3.93 -4.36 7.61
CA CYS A 276 -5.09 -3.52 7.36
C CYS A 276 -5.76 -3.94 6.04
N SER A 277 -7.08 -4.09 6.06
CA SER A 277 -7.88 -4.32 4.85
C SER A 277 -8.94 -3.24 4.69
N ALA A 278 -9.04 -2.71 3.47
CA ALA A 278 -10.05 -1.75 3.05
C ALA A 278 -11.08 -2.44 2.16
N SER A 279 -12.35 -2.10 2.34
CA SER A 279 -13.46 -2.72 1.61
C SER A 279 -14.46 -1.69 1.10
N TRP A 280 -15.22 -2.08 0.08
CA TRP A 280 -16.35 -1.32 -0.47
C TRP A 280 -17.58 -1.32 0.46
N ASP A 281 -17.49 -1.92 1.63
CA ASP A 281 -18.47 -1.81 2.72
C ASP A 281 -18.30 -0.52 3.54
N ASN A 282 -17.45 0.40 3.07
CA ASN A 282 -17.06 1.64 3.74
C ASN A 282 -16.34 1.44 5.08
N SER A 283 -15.79 0.24 5.32
CA SER A 283 -15.02 -0.07 6.52
C SER A 283 -13.57 -0.43 6.22
N LEU A 284 -12.72 -0.15 7.21
CA LEU A 284 -11.35 -0.64 7.31
C LEU A 284 -11.29 -1.61 8.49
N ARG A 285 -10.56 -2.71 8.35
CA ARG A 285 -10.35 -3.69 9.42
C ARG A 285 -8.86 -3.89 9.66
N ILE A 286 -8.48 -3.92 10.94
CA ILE A 286 -7.13 -4.24 11.37
C ILE A 286 -7.14 -5.65 11.97
N TRP A 287 -6.25 -6.50 11.49
CA TRP A 287 -6.06 -7.88 11.91
C TRP A 287 -4.67 -8.01 12.54
N ALA A 288 -4.55 -8.65 13.69
CA ALA A 288 -3.29 -8.90 14.40
C ALA A 288 -3.31 -10.28 15.07
#